data_AF-A0A257W7B0-F1
#
_entry.id   AF-A0A257W7B0-F1
#
_cell.length_a   1.000
_cell.length_b   1.000
_cell.length_c   1.000
_cell.angle_alpha   90.00
_cell.angle_beta   90.00
_cell.angle_gamma   90.00
#
_symmetry.space_group_name_H-M   'P 1'
#
loop_
_entity.id
_entity.type
_entity.pdbx_description
1 polymer ?
#
loop_
_entity_poly.entity_id
_entity_poly.type
_entity_poly.pdbx_seq_one_letter_code
_entity_poly.pdbx_strand_id
1 'polypeptide(L)' 'MSPKNRVTVPQFQAAKSQGRKLAMVTAYDWLWAGICDAAGVDAILVGDSLAMVVQGRSTTLPVTFEEML' A
#
# COMPACT_ATOMS: atom_id res chain seq x y z
N MET A 1 -12.12 4.80 10.01
CA MET A 1 -12.52 4.70 8.59
C MET A 1 -14.02 4.99 8.44
N SER A 2 -14.37 6.16 7.91
CA SER A 2 -15.76 6.40 7.51
C SER A 2 -16.05 5.57 6.23
N PRO A 3 -17.21 4.89 6.11
CA PRO A 3 -17.53 4.04 4.95
C PRO A 3 -17.44 4.73 3.58
N LYS A 4 -17.42 6.06 3.54
CA LYS A 4 -17.47 6.88 2.33
C LYS A 4 -16.21 6.87 1.44
N ASN A 5 -15.05 6.41 1.94
CA ASN A 5 -13.76 6.56 1.22
C ASN A 5 -13.07 5.23 0.84
N ARG A 6 -13.78 4.10 0.76
CA ARG A 6 -13.15 2.84 0.32
C ARG A 6 -12.82 2.89 -1.18
N VAL A 7 -11.57 2.64 -1.51
CA VAL A 7 -11.11 2.45 -2.90
C VAL A 7 -11.19 0.97 -3.28
N THR A 8 -11.64 0.69 -4.50
CA THR A 8 -11.92 -0.65 -5.03
C THR A 8 -11.31 -0.85 -6.41
N VAL A 9 -11.16 -2.11 -6.84
CA VAL A 9 -10.57 -2.45 -8.15
C VAL A 9 -11.29 -1.78 -9.33
N PRO A 10 -12.64 -1.74 -9.42
CA PRO A 10 -13.31 -1.01 -10.49
C PRO A 10 -13.00 0.50 -10.52
N GLN A 11 -12.76 1.14 -9.37
CA GLN A 11 -12.38 2.55 -9.31
C GLN A 11 -10.98 2.80 -9.88
N PHE A 12 -10.06 1.82 -9.82
CA PHE A 12 -8.75 1.92 -10.45
C PHE A 12 -8.87 1.88 -11.98
N GLN A 13 -9.74 1.00 -12.49
CA GLN A 13 -10.03 0.92 -13.93
C GLN A 13 -10.69 2.21 -14.43
N ALA A 14 -11.63 2.76 -13.66
CA ALA A 14 -12.26 4.05 -13.97
C ALA A 14 -11.27 5.22 -13.94
N ALA A 15 -10.34 5.25 -12.96
CA ALA A 15 -9.30 6.27 -12.92
C ALA A 15 -8.42 6.25 -14.18
N LYS A 16 -8.08 5.05 -14.67
CA LYS A 16 -7.32 4.88 -15.92
C LYS A 16 -8.09 5.42 -17.13
N SER A 17 -9.39 5.11 -17.26
CA SER A 17 -10.19 5.60 -18.40
C SER A 17 -10.41 7.11 -18.35
N GLN A 18 -10.45 7.70 -17.17
CA GLN A 18 -10.57 9.14 -16.95
C GLN A 18 -9.24 9.90 -17.02
N GLY A 19 -8.10 9.20 -17.19
CA GLY A 19 -6.78 9.81 -17.18
C GLY A 19 -6.31 10.31 -15.80
N ARG A 20 -7.04 9.99 -14.72
CA ARG A 20 -6.67 10.35 -13.35
C ARG A 20 -5.50 9.49 -12.88
N LYS A 21 -4.42 10.13 -12.43
CA LYS A 21 -3.27 9.42 -11.84
C LYS A 21 -3.61 8.93 -10.43
N LEU A 22 -3.10 7.76 -10.10
CA LEU A 22 -3.23 7.14 -8.78
C LEU A 22 -1.93 7.31 -8.00
N ALA A 23 -2.04 7.61 -6.70
CA ALA A 23 -0.91 7.61 -5.77
C ALA A 23 -0.93 6.33 -4.92
N MET A 24 0.15 5.55 -4.99
CA MET A 24 0.32 4.32 -4.20
C MET A 24 1.62 4.40 -3.40
N VAL A 25 1.57 4.00 -2.13
CA VAL A 25 2.72 3.99 -1.22
C VAL A 25 2.82 2.65 -0.50
N THR A 26 4.02 2.30 -0.03
CA THR A 26 4.19 1.16 0.86
C THR A 26 3.97 1.57 2.31
N ALA A 27 3.29 0.73 3.08
CA ALA A 27 3.18 0.84 4.53
C ALA A 27 3.08 -0.56 5.11
N TYR A 28 3.74 -0.79 6.26
CA TYR A 28 3.92 -2.13 6.83
C TYR A 28 3.32 -2.29 8.23
N ASP A 29 2.80 -1.21 8.81
CA ASP A 29 2.14 -1.22 10.11
C ASP A 29 0.91 -0.30 10.14
N TRP A 30 0.15 -0.42 11.22
CA TRP A 30 -1.11 0.30 11.41
C TRP A 30 -0.91 1.83 11.46
N LEU A 31 0.16 2.30 12.09
CA LEU A 31 0.40 3.72 12.29
C LEU A 31 0.62 4.41 10.95
N TRP A 32 1.54 3.88 10.14
CA TRP A 32 1.81 4.42 8.81
C TRP A 32 0.60 4.26 7.87
N ALA A 33 -0.11 3.14 7.94
CA ALA A 33 -1.33 2.95 7.14
C ALA A 33 -2.39 4.03 7.46
N GLY A 34 -2.58 4.36 8.74
CA GLY A 34 -3.50 5.42 9.15
C GLY A 34 -3.08 6.81 8.68
N ILE A 35 -1.78 7.12 8.74
CA ILE A 35 -1.23 8.39 8.24
C ILE A 35 -1.42 8.49 6.71
N CYS A 36 -1.12 7.42 5.97
CA CYS A 36 -1.27 7.39 4.52
C CYS A 36 -2.74 7.53 4.09
N ASP A 37 -3.67 6.86 4.76
CA ASP A 37 -5.12 7.01 4.53
C ASP A 37 -5.59 8.45 4.75
N ALA A 38 -5.15 9.08 5.85
CA ALA A 38 -5.44 10.48 6.15
C ALA A 38 -4.83 11.46 5.12
N ALA A 39 -3.69 11.10 4.52
CA ALA A 39 -3.05 11.86 3.45
C ALA A 39 -3.75 11.70 2.08
N GLY A 40 -4.71 10.78 1.95
CA GLY A 40 -5.51 10.58 0.75
C GLY A 40 -4.82 9.77 -0.35
N VAL A 41 -3.92 8.85 -0.01
CA VAL A 41 -3.35 7.91 -0.99
C VAL A 41 -4.45 7.00 -1.56
N ASP A 42 -4.37 6.67 -2.85
CA ASP A 42 -5.37 5.80 -3.50
C ASP A 42 -5.21 4.33 -3.09
N ALA A 43 -4.00 3.93 -2.70
CA ALA A 43 -3.68 2.55 -2.34
C ALA A 43 -2.46 2.43 -1.42
N ILE A 44 -2.47 1.40 -0.58
CA ILE A 44 -1.33 0.96 0.23
C ILE A 44 -0.86 -0.40 -0.26
N LEU A 45 0.44 -0.57 -0.44
CA LEU A 45 1.09 -1.83 -0.82
C LEU A 45 1.88 -2.39 0.35
N VAL A 46 1.43 -3.53 0.89
CA VAL A 46 2.25 -4.37 1.77
C VAL A 46 3.10 -5.26 0.87
N GLY A 47 4.35 -4.84 0.64
CA GLY A 47 5.28 -5.50 -0.29
C GLY A 47 6.47 -6.15 0.40
N ASP A 48 7.14 -7.05 -0.31
CA ASP A 48 8.38 -7.72 0.10
C ASP A 48 9.56 -6.75 0.33
N SER A 49 9.43 -5.49 -0.10
CA SER A 49 10.34 -4.40 0.23
C SER A 49 10.51 -4.18 1.74
N LEU A 50 9.59 -4.69 2.57
CA LEU A 50 9.74 -4.87 4.02
C LEU A 50 11.11 -5.44 4.40
N ALA A 51 11.61 -6.42 3.63
CA ALA A 51 12.89 -7.09 3.88
C ALA A 51 14.05 -6.10 4.01
N MET A 52 14.08 -5.13 3.10
CA MET A 52 15.15 -4.16 3.03
C MET A 52 14.94 -3.02 4.00
N VAL A 53 13.72 -2.44 4.03
CA VAL A 53 13.47 -1.18 4.73
C VAL A 53 13.17 -1.34 6.21
N VAL A 54 12.63 -2.50 6.62
CA VAL A 54 12.30 -2.78 8.03
C VAL A 54 13.28 -3.78 8.62
N GLN A 55 13.63 -4.84 7.90
CA GLN A 55 14.47 -5.92 8.43
C GLN A 55 15.97 -5.76 8.10
N GLY A 56 16.35 -4.76 7.30
CA GLY A 56 17.75 -4.44 6.98
C GLY A 56 18.46 -5.46 6.08
N ARG A 57 17.71 -6.28 5.33
CA ARG A 57 18.25 -7.28 4.41
C ARG A 57 18.75 -6.62 3.12
N SER A 58 19.70 -7.27 2.45
CA SER A 58 20.27 -6.78 1.18
C SER A 58 19.39 -7.02 -0.05
N THR A 59 18.44 -7.97 0.04
CA THR A 59 17.49 -8.31 -1.03
C THR A 59 16.14 -8.70 -0.43
N THR A 60 15.10 -8.81 -1.26
CA THR A 60 13.74 -9.22 -0.84
C THR A 60 13.52 -10.74 -0.89
N LEU A 61 14.45 -11.51 -1.46
CA LEU A 61 14.37 -12.98 -1.59
C LEU A 61 14.12 -13.74 -0.28
N PRO A 62 14.64 -13.32 0.89
CA PRO A 62 14.47 -14.08 2.13
C PRO A 62 13.09 -13.88 2.80
N VAL A 63 12.22 -13.01 2.28
CA VAL A 63 10.90 -12.77 2.89
C VAL A 63 10.05 -14.02 2.86
N THR A 64 9.48 -14.36 4.01
CA THR A 64 8.51 -15.45 4.13
C THR A 64 7.09 -14.92 4.09
N PHE A 65 6.13 -15.82 3.83
CA PHE A 65 4.72 -15.49 3.90
C PHE A 65 4.28 -15.09 5.33
N GLU A 66 4.87 -15.71 6.35
CA GLU A 66 4.59 -15.39 7.76
C GLU A 66 5.03 -13.98 8.14
N GLU A 67 6.08 -13.45 7.51
CA GLU A 67 6.54 -12.07 7.71
C GLU A 67 5.63 -11.03 7.05
N MET A 68 4.69 -11.45 6.19
CA MET A 68 3.79 -10.58 5.42
C MET A 68 2.35 -10.52 5.95
N LEU A 69 2.00 -11.38 6.91
CA LEU A 69 0.66 -11.50 7.52
C LEU A 69 0.57 -10.79 8.87
#